data_AF-A0AAP8QGX2-F1
#
_entry.id   AF-A0AAP8QGX2-F1
#
_cell.length_a   1.000
_cell.length_b   1.000
_cell.length_c   1.000
_cell.angle_alpha   90.00
_cell.angle_beta   90.00
_cell.angle_gamma   90.00
#
_symmetry.space_group_name_H-M   'P 1'
#
loop_
_entity.id
_entity.type
_entity.pdbx_description
1 polymer ?
#
loop_
_entity_poly.entity_id
_entity_poly.type
_entity_poly.pdbx_seq_one_letter_code
_entity_poly.pdbx_strand_id
1 'polypeptide(L)'
;MCRTVELANVLVDTLNELVSIEEVSSQQLSILDKQLSEAYHDLETLTFNASQGYKIAKHIQEILHERRKVKNEFSCIQSLSQSMDIEKYRRNTLNVKQKVDKVFEKSKDLIENRGSYDYIFNT
;
A
#
# COMPACT_ATOMS: atom_id res chain seq x y z
N MET A 1 -21.35 12.62 -5.41
CA MET A 1 -21.53 11.95 -4.10
C MET A 1 -21.41 13.00 -3.01
N CYS A 2 -21.75 12.69 -1.76
CA CYS A 2 -21.42 13.60 -0.65
C CYS A 2 -19.88 13.72 -0.52
N ARG A 3 -19.35 14.94 -0.37
CA ARG A 3 -17.90 15.19 -0.30
C ARG A 3 -17.22 14.38 0.80
N THR A 4 -17.89 14.18 1.93
CA THR A 4 -17.37 13.37 3.04
C THR A 4 -17.18 11.91 2.66
N VAL A 5 -18.08 11.34 1.84
CA VAL A 5 -17.95 9.96 1.34
C VAL A 5 -16.73 9.84 0.43
N GLU A 6 -16.51 10.82 -0.44
CA GLU A 6 -15.33 10.86 -1.33
C GLU A 6 -14.03 10.88 -0.53
N LEU A 7 -13.93 11.75 0.47
CA LEU A 7 -12.74 11.83 1.32
C LEU A 7 -12.54 10.58 2.19
N ALA A 8 -13.63 9.95 2.63
CA ALA A 8 -13.56 8.68 3.36
C ALA A 8 -13.03 7.53 2.48
N ASN A 9 -13.41 7.49 1.19
CA ASN A 9 -12.84 6.54 0.23
C ASN A 9 -11.34 6.78 0.07
N VAL A 10 -10.92 8.03 -0.22
CA VAL A 10 -9.49 8.38 -0.37
C VAL A 10 -8.69 7.95 0.85
N LEU A 11 -9.20 8.21 2.06
CA LEU A 11 -8.48 7.83 3.28
C LEU A 11 -8.33 6.31 3.43
N VAL A 12 -9.38 5.54 3.11
CA VAL A 12 -9.31 4.06 3.13
C VAL A 12 -8.31 3.56 2.09
N ASP A 13 -8.36 4.11 0.89
CA ASP A 13 -7.50 3.72 -0.22
C ASP A 13 -6.03 4.02 0.10
N THR A 14 -5.72 5.22 0.62
CA THR A 14 -4.37 5.56 1.07
C THR A 14 -3.87 4.63 2.17
N LEU A 15 -4.70 4.25 3.14
CA LEU A 15 -4.30 3.30 4.19
C LEU A 15 -4.05 1.90 3.64
N ASN A 16 -4.81 1.47 2.63
CA ASN A 16 -4.57 0.18 1.95
C ASN A 16 -3.29 0.20 1.12
N GLU A 17 -3.01 1.31 0.42
CA GLU A 17 -1.77 1.50 -0.34
C GLU A 17 -0.55 1.43 0.58
N LEU A 18 -0.60 2.07 1.76
CA LEU A 18 0.49 2.01 2.74
C LEU A 18 0.80 0.58 3.19
N VAL A 19 -0.23 -0.21 3.51
CA VAL A 19 -0.07 -1.63 3.87
C VAL A 19 0.51 -2.43 2.70
N SER A 20 0.02 -2.20 1.48
CA SER A 20 0.52 -2.88 0.29
C SER A 20 1.99 -2.56 0.02
N ILE A 21 2.42 -1.30 0.19
CA ILE A 21 3.81 -0.89 0.04
C ILE A 21 4.71 -1.62 1.04
N GLU A 22 4.27 -1.76 2.29
CA GLU A 22 5.03 -2.48 3.33
C GLU A 22 5.25 -3.95 2.93
N GLU A 23 4.19 -4.64 2.51
CA GLU A 23 4.23 -6.05 2.10
C GLU A 23 5.12 -6.25 0.86
N VAL A 24 4.90 -5.44 -0.18
CA VAL A 24 5.66 -5.54 -1.44
C VAL A 24 7.14 -5.24 -1.22
N SER A 25 7.46 -4.20 -0.45
CA SER A 25 8.85 -3.83 -0.17
C SER A 25 9.58 -4.91 0.64
N SER A 26 8.88 -5.53 1.60
CA SER A 26 9.41 -6.66 2.38
C SER A 26 9.71 -7.89 1.51
N GLN A 27 8.78 -8.25 0.62
CA GLN A 27 8.97 -9.35 -0.34
C GLN A 27 10.13 -9.05 -1.29
N GLN A 28 10.21 -7.83 -1.82
CA GLN A 28 11.26 -7.43 -2.74
C GLN A 28 12.64 -7.46 -2.06
N LEU A 29 12.75 -7.07 -0.79
CA LEU A 29 13.98 -7.23 -0.01
C LEU A 29 14.39 -8.69 0.11
N SER A 30 13.43 -9.59 0.40
CA SER A 30 13.71 -11.03 0.49
C SER A 30 14.24 -11.61 -0.83
N ILE A 31 13.67 -11.19 -1.97
CA ILE A 31 14.13 -11.60 -3.31
C ILE A 31 15.57 -11.10 -3.55
N LEU A 32 15.84 -9.83 -3.25
CA LEU A 32 17.16 -9.24 -3.43
C LEU A 32 18.21 -9.86 -2.50
N ASP A 33 17.84 -10.21 -1.27
CA ASP A 33 18.70 -10.93 -0.33
C ASP A 33 19.07 -12.32 -0.85
N LYS A 34 18.09 -13.03 -1.45
CA LYS A 34 18.34 -14.32 -2.09
C LYS A 34 19.29 -14.20 -3.29
N GLN A 35 19.04 -13.24 -4.18
CA GLN A 35 19.91 -12.98 -5.33
C GLN A 35 21.33 -12.60 -4.90
N LEU A 36 21.45 -11.79 -3.85
CA LEU A 36 22.75 -11.42 -3.29
C LEU A 36 23.48 -12.64 -2.71
N SER A 37 22.77 -13.52 -2.01
CA SER A 37 23.33 -14.77 -1.50
C SER A 37 23.82 -15.68 -2.63
N GLU A 38 23.06 -15.79 -3.72
CA GLU A 38 23.45 -16.57 -4.90
C GLU A 38 24.70 -15.97 -5.56
N ALA A 39 24.74 -14.65 -5.75
CA ALA A 39 25.90 -13.96 -6.33
C ALA A 39 27.16 -14.08 -5.46
N TYR A 40 27.03 -14.09 -4.13
CA TYR A 40 28.15 -14.38 -3.23
C TYR A 40 28.60 -15.83 -3.33
N HIS A 41 27.69 -16.78 -3.46
CA HIS A 41 28.04 -18.18 -3.66
C HIS A 41 28.86 -18.39 -4.94
N ASP A 42 28.47 -17.72 -6.03
CA ASP A 42 29.24 -17.73 -7.29
C ASP A 42 30.65 -17.14 -7.09
N LEU A 43 30.77 -16.05 -6.33
CA LEU A 43 32.06 -15.44 -5.99
C LEU A 43 32.96 -16.39 -5.18
N GLU A 44 32.38 -17.19 -4.28
CA GLU A 44 33.10 -18.12 -3.40
C GLU A 44 33.54 -19.41 -4.10
N THR A 45 32.73 -19.91 -5.04
CA THR A 45 32.88 -21.26 -5.60
C THR A 45 33.49 -21.30 -6.99
N LEU A 46 33.34 -20.23 -7.77
CA LEU A 46 33.83 -20.20 -9.15
C LEU A 46 35.29 -19.74 -9.20
N THR A 47 36.07 -20.39 -10.06
CA THR A 47 37.33 -19.84 -10.54
C THR A 47 37.05 -18.93 -11.73
N PHE A 48 37.53 -17.70 -11.68
CA PHE A 48 37.25 -16.71 -12.72
C PHE A 48 38.51 -15.90 -13.07
N ASN A 49 38.59 -15.49 -14.33
CA ASN A 49 39.57 -14.49 -14.76
C ASN A 49 39.10 -13.07 -14.37
N ALA A 50 39.98 -12.08 -14.55
CA ALA A 50 39.70 -10.70 -14.17
C ALA A 50 38.42 -10.13 -14.81
N SER A 51 38.13 -10.45 -16.08
CA SER A 51 36.92 -9.97 -16.77
C SER A 51 35.65 -10.58 -16.18
N GLN A 52 35.67 -11.87 -15.87
CA GLN A 52 34.56 -12.58 -15.22
C GLN A 52 34.35 -12.06 -13.79
N GLY A 53 35.42 -11.85 -13.02
CA GLY A 53 35.36 -11.26 -11.69
C GLY A 53 34.74 -9.86 -11.69
N TYR A 54 35.10 -9.02 -12.66
CA TYR A 54 34.47 -7.70 -12.84
C TYR A 54 32.95 -7.82 -13.08
N LYS A 55 32.50 -8.77 -13.91
CA LYS A 55 31.07 -8.98 -14.18
C LYS A 55 30.32 -9.39 -12.91
N ILE A 56 30.87 -10.32 -12.12
CA ILE A 56 30.27 -10.74 -10.84
C ILE A 56 30.20 -9.57 -9.87
N ALA A 57 31.30 -8.82 -9.70
CA ALA A 57 31.33 -7.65 -8.81
C ALA A 57 30.33 -6.57 -9.24
N LYS A 58 30.19 -6.32 -10.55
CA LYS A 58 29.20 -5.39 -11.09
C LYS A 58 27.77 -5.86 -10.82
N HIS A 59 27.50 -7.15 -11.00
CA HIS A 59 26.19 -7.73 -10.71
C HIS A 59 25.81 -7.59 -9.22
N ILE A 60 26.75 -7.91 -8.32
CA ILE A 60 26.56 -7.70 -6.87
C ILE A 60 26.29 -6.22 -6.56
N GLN A 61 27.04 -5.30 -7.19
CA GLN A 61 26.83 -3.85 -7.01
C GLN A 61 25.42 -3.41 -7.44
N GLU A 62 24.92 -3.93 -8.56
CA GLU A 62 23.57 -3.65 -9.06
C GLU A 62 22.50 -4.13 -8.07
N ILE A 63 22.62 -5.37 -7.56
CA ILE A 63 21.71 -5.92 -6.53
C ILE A 63 21.74 -5.06 -5.27
N LEU A 64 22.93 -4.69 -4.78
CA LEU A 64 23.09 -3.87 -3.58
C LEU A 64 22.47 -2.47 -3.75
N HIS A 65 22.54 -1.90 -4.95
CA HIS A 65 21.97 -0.60 -5.24
C HIS A 65 20.44 -0.65 -5.22
N GLU A 66 19.83 -1.62 -5.89
CA GLU A 66 18.38 -1.81 -5.88
C GLU A 66 17.87 -2.15 -4.47
N ARG A 67 18.58 -3.01 -3.74
CA ARG A 67 18.27 -3.33 -2.34
C ARG A 67 18.26 -2.10 -1.47
N ARG A 68 19.18 -1.15 -1.69
CA ARG A 68 19.22 0.10 -0.92
C ARG A 68 18.00 0.99 -1.19
N LYS A 69 17.54 1.07 -2.45
CA LYS A 69 16.31 1.81 -2.79
C LYS A 69 15.10 1.22 -2.08
N VAL A 70 14.90 -0.09 -2.18
CA VAL A 70 13.76 -0.79 -1.54
C VAL A 70 13.85 -0.69 -0.02
N LYS A 71 15.05 -0.85 0.56
CA LYS A 71 15.25 -0.74 2.01
C LYS A 71 14.89 0.66 2.52
N ASN A 72 15.20 1.71 1.77
CA ASN A 72 14.85 3.08 2.16
C ASN A 72 13.32 3.23 2.23
N GLU A 73 12.60 2.80 1.19
CA GLU A 73 11.13 2.84 1.19
C GLU A 73 10.54 2.01 2.34
N PHE A 74 11.02 0.77 2.50
CA PHE A 74 10.61 -0.08 3.62
C PHE A 74 10.86 0.57 4.99
N SER A 75 11.98 1.27 5.15
CA SER A 75 12.30 1.96 6.41
C SER A 75 11.38 3.15 6.67
N CYS A 76 11.00 3.88 5.62
CA CYS A 76 10.02 4.97 5.70
C CYS A 76 8.66 4.45 6.16
N ILE A 77 8.13 3.40 5.50
CA ILE A 77 6.83 2.82 5.87
C ILE A 77 6.88 2.17 7.26
N GLN A 78 7.95 1.45 7.59
CA GLN A 78 8.10 0.85 8.92
C GLN A 78 8.12 1.91 10.03
N SER A 79 8.78 3.05 9.80
CA SER A 79 8.78 4.16 10.76
C SER A 79 7.37 4.73 10.94
N LEU A 80 6.60 4.83 9.86
CA LEU A 80 5.20 5.25 9.90
C LEU A 80 4.34 4.21 10.64
N SER A 81 4.45 2.91 10.32
CA SER A 81 3.73 1.81 10.96
C SER A 81 4.03 1.68 12.47
N GLN A 82 5.25 2.02 12.90
CA GLN A 82 5.61 2.07 14.32
C GLN A 82 5.02 3.29 15.04
N SER A 83 4.94 4.43 14.36
CA SER A 83 4.44 5.69 14.93
C SER A 83 2.91 5.75 14.94
N MET A 84 2.29 5.18 13.91
CA MET A 84 0.85 5.07 13.72
C MET A 84 0.59 3.59 13.47
N ASP A 85 -0.16 2.93 14.35
CA ASP A 85 -0.57 1.53 14.15
C ASP A 85 -1.49 1.44 12.91
N ILE A 86 -0.89 1.41 11.70
CA ILE A 86 -1.56 1.58 10.41
C ILE A 86 -2.65 0.53 10.25
N GLU A 87 -2.40 -0.71 10.67
CA GLU A 87 -3.38 -1.80 10.61
C GLU A 87 -4.61 -1.54 11.48
N LYS A 88 -4.41 -0.99 12.68
CA LYS A 88 -5.53 -0.56 13.53
C LYS A 88 -6.28 0.62 12.90
N TYR A 89 -5.58 1.61 12.37
CA TYR A 89 -6.21 2.75 11.71
C TYR A 89 -6.99 2.32 10.47
N ARG A 90 -6.43 1.45 9.62
CA ARG A 90 -7.08 0.88 8.44
C ARG A 90 -8.41 0.22 8.79
N ARG A 91 -8.41 -0.69 9.78
CA ARG A 91 -9.63 -1.37 10.26
C ARG A 91 -10.67 -0.39 10.81
N ASN A 92 -10.23 0.58 11.62
CA ASN A 92 -11.12 1.58 12.19
C ASN A 92 -11.74 2.47 11.12
N THR A 93 -10.93 2.96 10.18
CA THR A 93 -11.37 3.82 9.07
C THR A 93 -12.37 3.07 8.18
N LEU A 94 -12.16 1.78 7.90
CA LEU A 94 -13.11 0.98 7.13
C LEU A 94 -14.48 0.90 7.83
N ASN A 95 -14.49 0.67 9.15
CA ASN A 95 -15.71 0.65 9.94
C ASN A 95 -16.41 2.01 9.97
N VAL A 96 -15.64 3.10 10.05
CA VAL A 96 -16.18 4.48 10.00
C VAL A 96 -16.79 4.76 8.62
N LYS A 97 -16.10 4.40 7.54
CA LYS A 97 -16.58 4.54 6.16
C LYS A 97 -17.91 3.82 5.96
N GLN A 98 -18.04 2.58 6.41
CA GLN A 98 -19.30 1.84 6.34
C GLN A 98 -20.47 2.55 7.05
N LYS A 99 -20.19 3.25 8.16
CA LYS A 99 -21.22 4.04 8.85
C LYS A 99 -21.57 5.30 8.06
N VAL A 100 -20.58 5.99 7.50
CA VAL A 100 -20.78 7.16 6.64
C VAL A 100 -21.63 6.81 5.41
N ASP A 101 -21.32 5.70 4.75
CA ASP A 101 -22.07 5.21 3.59
C ASP A 101 -23.53 4.93 3.97
N LYS A 102 -23.78 4.24 5.10
CA LYS A 102 -25.15 3.97 5.59
C LYS A 102 -25.95 5.25 5.85
N VAL A 103 -25.32 6.29 6.43
CA VAL A 103 -25.99 7.58 6.68
C VAL A 103 -26.30 8.28 5.36
N PHE A 104 -25.37 8.24 4.41
CA PHE A 104 -25.54 8.83 3.08
C PHE A 104 -26.70 8.16 2.32
N GLU A 105 -26.73 6.82 2.24
CA GLU A 105 -27.82 6.10 1.56
C GLU A 105 -29.18 6.37 2.21
N LYS A 106 -29.27 6.32 3.55
CA LYS A 106 -30.52 6.67 4.25
C LYS A 106 -31.00 8.09 3.94
N SER A 107 -30.07 9.05 3.82
CA SER A 107 -30.42 10.43 3.48
C SER A 107 -30.95 10.56 2.04
N LYS A 108 -30.37 9.79 1.11
CA LYS A 108 -30.78 9.74 -0.28
C LYS A 108 -32.19 9.14 -0.42
N ASP A 109 -32.45 8.02 0.25
CA ASP A 109 -33.77 7.38 0.30
C ASP A 109 -34.86 8.34 0.80
N LEU A 110 -34.56 9.17 1.81
CA LEU A 110 -35.50 10.16 2.34
C LEU A 110 -35.81 11.30 1.36
N ILE A 111 -34.83 11.70 0.55
CA ILE A 111 -35.01 12.75 -0.47
C ILE A 111 -35.84 12.21 -1.62
N GLU A 112 -35.56 11.00 -2.08
CA GLU A 112 -36.27 10.34 -3.19
C GLU A 112 -37.72 10.01 -2.81
N ASN A 113 -37.98 9.57 -1.56
CA ASN A 113 -39.33 9.23 -1.10
C ASN A 113 -40.20 10.44 -0.67
N ARG A 114 -39.65 11.67 -0.62
CA ARG A 114 -40.42 12.89 -0.28
C ARG A 114 -41.19 13.51 -1.46
N GLY A 115 -40.97 13.03 -2.69
CA GLY A 115 -41.57 13.58 -3.92
C GLY A 115 -43.06 13.24 -4.19
N SER A 116 -43.89 13.02 -3.17
CA SER A 116 -45.28 12.56 -3.36
C SER A 116 -46.34 13.28 -2.50
N TYR A 117 -46.15 14.57 -2.20
CA TYR A 117 -47.18 15.39 -1.52
C TYR A 117 -47.97 16.33 -2.43
N ASP A 118 -47.73 16.32 -3.75
CA ASP A 118 -48.44 17.20 -4.70
C ASP A 118 -49.88 16.76 -5.04
N TYR A 119 -50.37 15.65 -4.49
CA TYR A 119 -51.73 15.15 -4.75
C TYR A 119 -52.79 15.51 -3.69
N ILE A 120 -52.44 16.26 -2.63
CA ILE A 120 -53.36 16.47 -1.48
C ILE A 120 -54.18 17.78 -1.56
N PHE A 121 -53.94 18.66 -2.53
CA PHE A 121 -54.66 19.95 -2.64
C PHE A 121 -55.49 20.16 -3.93
N ASN A 122 -55.75 19.11 -4.71
CA ASN A 122 -56.68 19.15 -5.84
C ASN A 122 -57.91 18.27 -5.57
N THR A 123 -58.75 18.70 -4.63
CA THR A 123 -60.16 18.30 -4.46
C THR A 123 -60.96 19.56 -4.20
#